data_AF-A0A811S5T9-F1
#
_entry.id   AF-A0A811S5T9-F1
#
_cell.length_a   1.000
_cell.length_b   1.000
_cell.length_c   1.000
_cell.angle_alpha   90.00
_cell.angle_beta   90.00
_cell.angle_gamma   90.00
#
_symmetry.space_group_name_H-M   'P 1'
#
loop_
_entity.id
_entity.type
_entity.pdbx_description
1 polymer ?
#
loop_
_entity_poly.entity_id
_entity_poly.type
_entity_poly.pdbx_seq_one_letter_code
_entity_poly.pdbx_strand_id
1 'polypeptide(L)'
;MAAGAPTAALVALVWSSLALAAAAQKYNAIFNFGDSITDTGNLCTNGRPSSITFTQPPYGETYFGTPTCRCCDGRVIPDFLSSKFGLPFLPPSKSTTADFKKGANMAITGATAMDAPFFRSLGLSDKIWNNGPISFQLQWIQQVSSAVCGNDCKSYLGNSLFVFGEFGGNDYNAMLFGNYNADQASTYTPQIVSTIANGVEKLIAMGAKDIVVPGVLPIGCFPIYLTIYGTSNSGDYDSLGCLKKFNDLSTNHNNQLQSQISSLQAKYKSARIMYADFYSAVYDMVKNPGSYGQLSNSALHPSIHARRGWPRPSQSCLFNASSCPVTSTRALRKRVGRVRRPVRKMEQGRA
;
A
#
# COMPACT_ATOMS: atom_id res chain seq x y z
N MET A 1 -19.80 60.49 -5.00
CA MET A 1 -18.87 59.51 -5.63
C MET A 1 -17.91 59.05 -4.54
N ALA A 2 -17.63 57.79 -4.23
CA ALA A 2 -18.26 56.50 -4.51
C ALA A 2 -17.85 55.60 -3.33
N ALA A 3 -18.80 55.13 -2.53
CA ALA A 3 -18.58 54.12 -1.49
C ALA A 3 -19.02 52.78 -2.06
N GLY A 4 -18.08 51.87 -2.38
CA GLY A 4 -18.44 50.61 -3.02
C GLY A 4 -17.33 49.57 -3.23
N ALA A 5 -16.23 49.62 -2.46
CA ALA A 5 -15.04 48.79 -2.72
C ALA A 5 -14.77 47.59 -1.78
N PRO A 6 -15.23 47.51 -0.50
CA PRO A 6 -14.78 46.42 0.38
C PRO A 6 -15.53 45.09 0.19
N THR A 7 -16.75 45.11 -0.37
CA THR A 7 -17.58 43.91 -0.57
C THR A 7 -17.14 43.07 -1.78
N ALA A 8 -16.73 43.71 -2.88
CA ALA A 8 -16.29 43.02 -4.10
C ALA A 8 -14.99 42.21 -3.88
N ALA A 9 -14.05 42.72 -3.09
CA ALA A 9 -12.80 42.04 -2.78
C ALA A 9 -13.00 40.82 -1.86
N LEU A 10 -13.90 40.91 -0.87
CA LEU A 10 -14.28 39.79 -0.01
C LEU A 10 -15.04 38.71 -0.78
N VAL A 11 -15.93 39.09 -1.69
CA VAL A 11 -16.59 38.14 -2.60
C VAL A 11 -15.57 37.48 -3.52
N ALA A 12 -14.65 38.21 -4.15
CA ALA A 12 -13.61 37.62 -5.00
C ALA A 12 -12.68 36.64 -4.24
N LEU A 13 -12.36 36.90 -2.97
CA LEU A 13 -11.57 36.01 -2.11
C LEU A 13 -12.34 34.74 -1.69
N VAL A 14 -13.65 34.85 -1.45
CA VAL A 14 -14.53 33.69 -1.20
C VAL A 14 -14.72 32.85 -2.46
N TRP A 15 -14.86 33.47 -3.63
CA TRP A 15 -14.99 32.76 -4.90
C TRP A 15 -13.69 32.12 -5.36
N SER A 16 -12.53 32.73 -5.10
CA SER A 16 -11.23 32.12 -5.40
C SER A 16 -10.86 30.98 -4.44
N SER A 17 -11.27 31.05 -3.17
CA SER A 17 -11.14 29.92 -2.23
C SER A 17 -12.12 28.79 -2.53
N LEU A 18 -13.33 29.09 -3.01
CA LEU A 18 -14.27 28.09 -3.54
C LEU A 18 -13.79 27.49 -4.87
N ALA A 19 -13.14 28.27 -5.75
CA ALA A 19 -12.56 27.77 -7.00
C ALA A 19 -11.31 26.89 -6.78
N LEU A 20 -10.48 27.21 -5.77
CA LEU A 20 -9.38 26.35 -5.32
C LEU A 20 -9.87 25.08 -4.62
N ALA A 21 -11.05 25.12 -3.97
CA ALA A 21 -11.75 23.92 -3.50
C ALA A 21 -12.45 23.15 -4.64
N ALA A 22 -12.70 23.79 -5.79
CA ALA A 22 -13.42 23.23 -6.94
C ALA A 22 -12.55 22.50 -7.98
N ALA A 23 -11.25 22.33 -7.74
CA ALA A 23 -10.41 21.39 -8.49
C ALA A 23 -9.82 20.30 -7.60
N ALA A 24 -10.59 19.79 -6.62
CA ALA A 24 -10.29 18.48 -6.06
C ALA A 24 -10.31 17.47 -7.22
N GLN A 25 -9.22 16.72 -7.44
CA GLN A 25 -9.21 15.60 -8.39
C GLN A 25 -10.39 14.68 -8.04
N LYS A 26 -11.38 14.61 -8.92
CA LYS A 26 -12.55 13.75 -8.75
C LYS A 26 -12.32 12.46 -9.52
N TYR A 27 -12.45 11.34 -8.84
CA TYR A 27 -12.43 10.01 -9.43
C TYR A 27 -13.85 9.46 -9.48
N ASN A 28 -14.17 8.72 -10.54
CA ASN A 28 -15.41 7.97 -10.64
C ASN A 28 -15.46 6.84 -9.59
N ALA A 29 -14.33 6.14 -9.47
CA ALA A 29 -14.14 4.99 -8.60
C ALA A 29 -12.65 4.83 -8.24
N ILE A 30 -12.39 4.00 -7.23
CA ILE A 30 -11.05 3.47 -6.93
C ILE A 30 -11.07 1.96 -7.08
N PHE A 31 -10.11 1.42 -7.83
CA PHE A 31 -9.88 -0.01 -7.96
C PHE A 31 -8.54 -0.35 -7.31
N ASN A 32 -8.59 -1.07 -6.19
CA ASN A 32 -7.40 -1.42 -5.40
C ASN A 32 -7.02 -2.89 -5.62
N PHE A 33 -5.72 -3.15 -5.73
CA PHE A 33 -5.09 -4.45 -5.87
C PHE A 33 -3.95 -4.53 -4.85
N GLY A 34 -3.52 -5.73 -4.49
CA GLY A 34 -2.41 -5.93 -3.57
C GLY A 34 -2.65 -7.12 -2.66
N ASP A 35 -2.11 -7.05 -1.46
CA ASP A 35 -2.10 -8.16 -0.54
C ASP A 35 -2.80 -7.84 0.79
N SER A 36 -2.36 -8.49 1.87
CA SER A 36 -2.83 -8.31 3.24
C SER A 36 -2.84 -6.86 3.74
N ILE A 37 -1.94 -5.98 3.24
CA ILE A 37 -1.82 -4.61 3.75
C ILE A 37 -2.94 -3.69 3.25
N THR A 38 -3.61 -4.08 2.16
CA THR A 38 -4.74 -3.33 1.58
C THR A 38 -6.02 -4.13 1.44
N ASP A 39 -6.05 -5.43 1.75
CA ASP A 39 -7.24 -6.29 1.72
C ASP A 39 -8.37 -5.73 2.61
N THR A 40 -9.59 -5.66 2.07
CA THR A 40 -10.80 -5.23 2.79
C THR A 40 -11.75 -6.36 3.16
N GLY A 41 -11.31 -7.62 3.03
CA GLY A 41 -11.99 -8.81 3.54
C GLY A 41 -12.34 -9.86 2.47
N ASN A 42 -11.55 -9.98 1.39
CA ASN A 42 -11.83 -10.92 0.29
C ASN A 42 -11.84 -12.41 0.70
N LEU A 43 -11.20 -12.75 1.82
CA LEU A 43 -11.23 -14.10 2.39
C LEU A 43 -12.51 -14.42 3.17
N CYS A 44 -13.29 -13.42 3.56
CA CYS A 44 -14.42 -13.60 4.48
C CYS A 44 -15.77 -13.20 3.89
N THR A 45 -15.91 -13.16 2.55
CA THR A 45 -17.18 -12.85 1.90
C THR A 45 -18.26 -13.91 2.14
N ASN A 46 -17.86 -15.15 2.47
CA ASN A 46 -18.75 -16.26 2.80
C ASN A 46 -18.76 -16.61 4.30
N GLY A 47 -18.38 -15.67 5.17
CA GLY A 47 -18.30 -15.86 6.61
C GLY A 47 -16.90 -15.65 7.18
N ARG A 48 -16.79 -15.59 8.50
CA ARG A 48 -15.54 -15.29 9.23
C ARG A 48 -15.09 -16.54 9.99
N PRO A 49 -14.23 -17.38 9.39
CA PRO A 49 -13.79 -18.61 10.03
C PRO A 49 -12.86 -18.30 11.21
N SER A 50 -13.16 -18.87 12.38
CA SER A 50 -12.41 -18.63 13.62
C SER A 50 -10.95 -19.10 13.58
N SER A 51 -10.60 -19.97 12.62
CA SER A 51 -9.23 -20.43 12.38
C SER A 51 -8.31 -19.37 11.78
N ILE A 52 -8.86 -18.27 11.23
CA ILE A 52 -8.07 -17.18 10.66
C ILE A 52 -7.84 -16.11 11.72
N THR A 53 -6.58 -15.85 12.07
CA THR A 53 -6.19 -14.92 13.15
C THR A 53 -6.84 -13.54 13.01
N PHE A 54 -6.87 -12.97 11.80
CA PHE A 54 -7.43 -11.64 11.54
C PHE A 54 -8.97 -11.58 11.44
N THR A 55 -9.65 -12.66 11.86
CA THR A 55 -11.08 -12.68 12.14
C THR A 55 -11.40 -12.61 13.64
N GLN A 56 -10.37 -12.52 14.49
CA GLN A 56 -10.47 -12.48 15.94
C GLN A 56 -9.88 -11.16 16.49
N PRO A 57 -10.22 -10.74 17.71
CA PRO A 57 -9.51 -9.66 18.39
C PRO A 57 -7.98 -9.91 18.45
N PRO A 58 -7.13 -8.88 18.32
CA PRO A 58 -7.45 -7.45 18.35
C PRO A 58 -7.81 -6.84 16.97
N TYR A 59 -8.01 -7.65 15.93
CA TYR A 59 -8.31 -7.13 14.60
C TYR A 59 -9.67 -6.42 14.56
N GLY A 60 -9.71 -5.26 13.91
CA GLY A 60 -10.89 -4.39 13.87
C GLY A 60 -11.29 -3.69 15.18
N GLU A 61 -10.51 -3.76 16.27
CA GLU A 61 -10.84 -3.11 17.55
C GLU A 61 -10.91 -1.58 17.46
N THR A 62 -9.96 -0.91 16.81
CA THR A 62 -9.97 0.55 16.68
C THR A 62 -10.96 1.01 15.63
N TYR A 63 -11.15 0.21 14.58
CA TYR A 63 -12.18 0.40 13.56
C TYR A 63 -12.40 -0.93 12.81
N PHE A 64 -13.58 -1.55 12.80
CA PHE A 64 -14.94 -1.02 12.99
C PHE A 64 -15.54 -1.35 14.37
N GLY A 65 -14.73 -1.68 15.36
CA GLY A 65 -15.16 -2.25 16.65
C GLY A 65 -15.45 -3.76 16.59
N THR A 66 -15.12 -4.41 15.47
CA THR A 66 -15.24 -5.85 15.27
C THR A 66 -14.27 -6.30 14.17
N PRO A 67 -13.74 -7.54 14.21
CA PRO A 67 -12.92 -8.06 13.14
C PRO A 67 -13.66 -8.08 11.80
N THR A 68 -13.09 -7.44 10.77
CA THR A 68 -13.65 -7.41 9.41
C THR A 68 -12.82 -8.20 8.41
N CYS A 69 -12.00 -9.15 8.87
CA CYS A 69 -11.11 -9.94 8.03
C CYS A 69 -10.00 -9.11 7.34
N ARG A 70 -9.62 -7.99 7.96
CA ARG A 70 -8.52 -7.14 7.52
C ARG A 70 -7.33 -7.42 8.43
N CYS A 71 -6.12 -7.45 7.89
CA CYS A 71 -4.89 -7.62 8.69
C CYS A 71 -4.49 -6.35 9.45
N CYS A 72 -5.47 -5.64 10.00
CA CYS A 72 -5.35 -4.39 10.73
C CYS A 72 -6.37 -4.36 11.87
N ASP A 73 -6.05 -3.67 12.96
CA ASP A 73 -6.98 -3.31 14.03
C ASP A 73 -8.02 -2.25 13.57
N GLY A 74 -7.84 -1.71 12.36
CA GLY A 74 -8.53 -0.53 11.88
C GLY A 74 -8.79 -0.50 10.37
N ARG A 75 -8.75 0.74 9.86
CA ARG A 75 -8.81 1.06 8.44
C ARG A 75 -7.50 0.72 7.74
N VAL A 76 -7.58 0.30 6.49
CA VAL A 76 -6.43 0.07 5.61
C VAL A 76 -6.25 1.24 4.64
N ILE A 77 -5.09 1.32 3.97
CA ILE A 77 -4.72 2.40 3.03
C ILE A 77 -5.86 2.82 2.08
N PRO A 78 -6.56 1.91 1.37
CA PRO A 78 -7.63 2.31 0.45
C PRO A 78 -8.81 3.03 1.14
N ASP A 79 -9.09 2.78 2.42
CA ASP A 79 -10.17 3.51 3.13
C ASP A 79 -9.83 5.00 3.29
N PHE A 80 -8.56 5.32 3.52
CA PHE A 80 -8.07 6.69 3.62
C PHE A 80 -8.07 7.39 2.26
N LEU A 81 -7.75 6.67 1.18
CA LEU A 81 -7.86 7.19 -0.19
C LEU A 81 -9.32 7.48 -0.55
N SER A 82 -10.23 6.52 -0.31
CA SER A 82 -11.67 6.73 -0.49
C SER A 82 -12.17 7.97 0.26
N SER A 83 -11.80 8.09 1.54
CA SER A 83 -12.15 9.27 2.35
C SER A 83 -11.62 10.58 1.77
N LYS A 84 -10.37 10.56 1.27
CA LYS A 84 -9.72 11.75 0.68
C LYS A 84 -10.41 12.22 -0.59
N PHE A 85 -10.92 11.30 -1.41
CA PHE A 85 -11.59 11.60 -2.68
C PHE A 85 -13.11 11.64 -2.59
N GLY A 86 -13.70 11.51 -1.40
CA GLY A 86 -15.14 11.55 -1.19
C GLY A 86 -15.88 10.34 -1.78
N LEU A 87 -15.21 9.18 -1.82
CA LEU A 87 -15.75 7.91 -2.28
C LEU A 87 -16.08 6.98 -1.10
N PRO A 88 -17.02 6.03 -1.26
CA PRO A 88 -17.27 5.00 -0.25
C PRO A 88 -16.05 4.09 -0.05
N PHE A 89 -16.01 3.38 1.07
CA PHE A 89 -15.02 2.33 1.28
C PHE A 89 -15.20 1.21 0.27
N LEU A 90 -14.08 0.62 -0.14
CA LEU A 90 -14.06 -0.36 -1.21
C LEU A 90 -14.54 -1.72 -0.70
N PRO A 91 -15.67 -2.25 -1.22
CA PRO A 91 -16.08 -3.59 -0.89
C PRO A 91 -15.09 -4.62 -1.46
N PRO A 92 -14.95 -5.80 -0.81
CA PRO A 92 -14.16 -6.90 -1.36
C PRO A 92 -14.77 -7.35 -2.70
N SER A 93 -13.94 -7.50 -3.74
CA SER A 93 -14.38 -7.86 -5.10
C SER A 93 -15.05 -9.22 -5.17
N LYS A 94 -14.80 -10.11 -4.20
CA LYS A 94 -15.44 -11.42 -4.09
C LYS A 94 -16.83 -11.38 -3.43
N SER A 95 -17.34 -10.19 -3.08
CA SER A 95 -18.71 -10.05 -2.56
C SER A 95 -19.74 -10.25 -3.67
N THR A 96 -20.78 -11.03 -3.39
CA THR A 96 -21.90 -11.24 -4.32
C THR A 96 -23.03 -10.24 -4.17
N THR A 97 -23.02 -9.41 -3.11
CA THR A 97 -24.10 -8.48 -2.77
C THR A 97 -23.66 -7.01 -2.80
N ALA A 98 -22.37 -6.74 -3.02
CA ALA A 98 -21.85 -5.38 -2.99
C ALA A 98 -22.12 -4.61 -4.30
N ASP A 99 -22.28 -3.29 -4.17
CA ASP A 99 -22.29 -2.36 -5.31
C ASP A 99 -20.86 -1.91 -5.63
N PHE A 100 -20.40 -2.22 -6.84
CA PHE A 100 -19.06 -1.89 -7.31
C PHE A 100 -18.99 -0.62 -8.17
N LYS A 101 -20.11 0.13 -8.36
CA LYS A 101 -20.18 1.36 -9.17
C LYS A 101 -19.25 2.50 -8.71
N LYS A 102 -18.69 2.41 -7.51
CA LYS A 102 -17.73 3.38 -6.95
C LYS A 102 -16.37 2.77 -6.63
N GLY A 103 -16.14 1.55 -7.10
CA GLY A 103 -14.88 0.85 -6.91
C GLY A 103 -15.05 -0.50 -6.23
N ALA A 104 -13.96 -1.26 -6.26
CA ALA A 104 -13.84 -2.56 -5.62
C ALA A 104 -12.39 -2.76 -5.17
N ASN A 105 -12.21 -3.64 -4.21
CA ASN A 105 -10.90 -4.06 -3.78
C ASN A 105 -10.64 -5.51 -4.16
N MET A 106 -9.68 -5.73 -5.04
CA MET A 106 -9.21 -7.03 -5.51
C MET A 106 -8.05 -7.56 -4.64
N ALA A 107 -7.50 -6.73 -3.75
CA ALA A 107 -6.43 -7.15 -2.86
C ALA A 107 -6.88 -8.32 -1.98
N ILE A 108 -6.00 -9.30 -1.80
CA ILE A 108 -6.32 -10.48 -0.99
C ILE A 108 -5.09 -10.90 -0.18
N THR A 109 -5.32 -11.22 1.08
CA THR A 109 -4.26 -11.59 2.02
C THR A 109 -3.36 -12.71 1.47
N GLY A 110 -2.04 -12.51 1.51
CA GLY A 110 -1.04 -13.46 1.00
C GLY A 110 -0.83 -13.43 -0.51
N ALA A 111 -1.42 -12.46 -1.24
CA ALA A 111 -1.23 -12.32 -2.68
C ALA A 111 0.25 -12.14 -3.06
N THR A 112 0.64 -12.82 -4.14
CA THR A 112 1.97 -12.78 -4.75
C THR A 112 1.92 -12.06 -6.10
N ALA A 113 3.08 -11.63 -6.59
CA ALA A 113 3.21 -11.26 -8.00
C ALA A 113 3.11 -12.52 -8.89
N MET A 114 3.83 -13.57 -8.51
CA MET A 114 3.98 -14.80 -9.28
C MET A 114 2.85 -15.80 -9.04
N ASP A 115 2.54 -16.61 -10.05
CA ASP A 115 1.51 -17.65 -9.96
C ASP A 115 2.02 -18.92 -9.26
N ALA A 116 1.10 -19.75 -8.76
CA ALA A 116 1.41 -21.01 -8.07
C ALA A 116 2.42 -21.94 -8.78
N PRO A 117 2.43 -22.10 -10.13
CA PRO A 117 3.43 -22.91 -10.83
C PRO A 117 4.88 -22.43 -10.61
N PHE A 118 5.11 -21.14 -10.42
CA PHE A 118 6.43 -20.59 -10.11
C PHE A 118 6.93 -21.11 -8.75
N PHE A 119 6.12 -21.01 -7.71
CA PHE A 119 6.52 -21.52 -6.39
C PHE A 119 6.64 -23.05 -6.37
N ARG A 120 5.84 -23.75 -7.18
CA ARG A 120 5.98 -25.21 -7.35
C ARG A 120 7.32 -25.61 -7.95
N SER A 121 7.82 -24.90 -8.95
CA SER A 121 9.13 -25.21 -9.55
C SER A 121 10.30 -24.97 -8.58
N LEU A 122 10.10 -24.12 -7.58
CA LEU A 122 11.07 -23.87 -6.50
C LEU A 122 10.91 -24.81 -5.29
N GLY A 123 9.92 -25.71 -5.31
CA GLY A 123 9.62 -26.57 -4.15
C GLY A 123 9.00 -25.82 -2.96
N LEU A 124 8.39 -24.66 -3.21
CA LEU A 124 7.84 -23.73 -2.19
C LEU A 124 6.30 -23.74 -2.14
N SER A 125 5.65 -24.79 -2.64
CA SER A 125 4.18 -24.85 -2.71
C SER A 125 3.51 -24.76 -1.33
N ASP A 126 4.16 -25.29 -0.30
CA ASP A 126 3.68 -25.28 1.09
C ASP A 126 3.86 -23.91 1.78
N LYS A 127 4.60 -22.98 1.16
CA LYS A 127 4.80 -21.62 1.66
C LYS A 127 3.74 -20.64 1.16
N ILE A 128 2.95 -21.04 0.17
CA ILE A 128 1.84 -20.24 -0.35
C ILE A 128 0.56 -20.64 0.36
N TRP A 129 0.20 -19.87 1.39
CA TRP A 129 -0.97 -20.14 2.22
C TRP A 129 -2.30 -19.83 1.53
N ASN A 130 -2.33 -18.82 0.66
CA ASN A 130 -3.55 -18.42 -0.07
C ASN A 130 -3.22 -18.14 -1.54
N ASN A 131 -4.15 -18.49 -2.43
CA ASN A 131 -4.00 -18.30 -3.86
C ASN A 131 -4.73 -17.03 -4.31
N GLY A 132 -3.97 -15.97 -4.57
CA GLY A 132 -4.51 -14.70 -5.07
C GLY A 132 -3.48 -13.85 -5.81
N PRO A 133 -2.70 -14.42 -6.74
CA PRO A 133 -1.64 -13.71 -7.45
C PRO A 133 -2.19 -12.57 -8.30
N ILE A 134 -1.31 -11.71 -8.81
CA ILE A 134 -1.65 -10.62 -9.76
C ILE A 134 -2.59 -11.11 -10.88
N SER A 135 -2.34 -12.30 -11.43
CA SER A 135 -3.16 -12.85 -12.53
C SER A 135 -4.64 -13.01 -12.14
N PHE A 136 -4.93 -13.40 -10.90
CA PHE A 136 -6.29 -13.58 -10.40
C PHE A 136 -6.95 -12.24 -10.13
N GLN A 137 -6.22 -11.30 -9.53
CA GLN A 137 -6.76 -9.97 -9.26
C GLN A 137 -7.08 -9.21 -10.56
N LEU A 138 -6.28 -9.42 -11.61
CA LEU A 138 -6.57 -8.90 -12.96
C LEU A 138 -7.82 -9.55 -13.58
N GLN A 139 -8.07 -10.84 -13.33
CA GLN A 139 -9.33 -11.48 -13.74
C GLN A 139 -10.53 -10.92 -12.98
N TRP A 140 -10.38 -10.68 -11.68
CA TRP A 140 -11.46 -10.11 -10.85
C TRP A 140 -11.83 -8.70 -11.28
N ILE A 141 -10.86 -7.83 -11.59
CA ILE A 141 -11.21 -6.50 -12.13
C ILE A 141 -11.89 -6.61 -13.50
N GLN A 142 -11.55 -7.58 -14.34
CA GLN A 142 -12.24 -7.78 -15.62
C GLN A 142 -13.70 -8.17 -15.42
N GLN A 143 -14.00 -9.00 -14.42
CA GLN A 143 -15.37 -9.37 -14.04
C GLN A 143 -16.13 -8.18 -13.46
N VAL A 144 -15.50 -7.48 -12.49
CA VAL A 144 -16.09 -6.30 -11.84
C VAL A 144 -16.36 -5.21 -12.86
N SER A 145 -15.40 -4.88 -13.74
CA SER A 145 -15.56 -3.86 -14.76
C SER A 145 -16.75 -4.20 -15.65
N SER A 146 -16.81 -5.40 -16.21
CA SER A 146 -17.92 -5.85 -17.08
C SER A 146 -19.31 -5.70 -16.44
N ALA A 147 -19.41 -5.75 -15.11
CA ALA A 147 -20.67 -5.56 -14.39
C ALA A 147 -21.03 -4.08 -14.12
N VAL A 148 -20.03 -3.18 -14.01
CA VAL A 148 -20.25 -1.78 -13.58
C VAL A 148 -20.11 -0.77 -14.71
N CYS A 149 -19.32 -1.10 -15.72
CA CYS A 149 -18.98 -0.20 -16.80
C CYS A 149 -19.84 -0.59 -18.00
N GLY A 150 -20.94 0.16 -18.21
CA GLY A 150 -21.84 -0.03 -19.34
C GLY A 150 -21.17 0.28 -20.69
N ASN A 151 -21.90 0.88 -21.63
CA ASN A 151 -21.41 1.07 -23.00
C ASN A 151 -20.11 1.90 -23.13
N ASP A 152 -19.77 2.75 -22.16
CA ASP A 152 -18.55 3.58 -22.17
C ASP A 152 -17.55 3.19 -21.06
N CYS A 153 -17.13 1.92 -21.07
CA CYS A 153 -16.26 1.41 -20.03
C CYS A 153 -14.88 2.07 -19.99
N LYS A 154 -14.29 2.37 -21.15
CA LYS A 154 -12.96 2.99 -21.22
C LYS A 154 -12.95 4.40 -20.63
N SER A 155 -13.99 5.21 -20.84
CA SER A 155 -14.08 6.53 -20.23
C SER A 155 -14.28 6.43 -18.72
N TYR A 156 -15.13 5.51 -18.26
CA TYR A 156 -15.36 5.30 -16.83
C TYR A 156 -14.08 4.88 -16.09
N LEU A 157 -13.36 3.87 -16.63
CA LEU A 157 -12.09 3.41 -16.08
C LEU A 157 -11.00 4.48 -16.22
N GLY A 158 -10.96 5.21 -17.34
CA GLY A 158 -9.99 6.29 -17.56
C GLY A 158 -10.14 7.48 -16.60
N ASN A 159 -11.30 7.62 -15.96
CA ASN A 159 -11.58 8.62 -14.92
C ASN A 159 -11.59 8.01 -13.50
N SER A 160 -11.06 6.80 -13.33
CA SER A 160 -10.94 6.09 -12.05
C SER A 160 -9.46 6.01 -11.61
N LEU A 161 -9.23 5.85 -10.31
CA LEU A 161 -7.91 5.65 -9.74
C LEU A 161 -7.65 4.16 -9.55
N PHE A 162 -6.49 3.69 -10.01
CA PHE A 162 -6.02 2.33 -9.78
C PHE A 162 -4.87 2.36 -8.79
N VAL A 163 -4.94 1.53 -7.76
CA VAL A 163 -3.82 1.29 -6.83
C VAL A 163 -3.38 -0.14 -7.02
N PHE A 164 -2.26 -0.34 -7.70
CA PHE A 164 -1.80 -1.64 -8.15
C PHE A 164 -0.64 -2.15 -7.29
N GLY A 165 -0.97 -2.71 -6.13
CA GLY A 165 -0.03 -3.26 -5.17
C GLY A 165 -0.20 -2.72 -3.76
N GLU A 166 0.70 -3.02 -2.83
CA GLU A 166 2.03 -3.62 -3.03
C GLU A 166 2.00 -5.10 -3.50
N PHE A 167 3.00 -5.49 -4.30
CA PHE A 167 3.28 -6.86 -4.73
C PHE A 167 4.78 -7.15 -4.69
N GLY A 168 5.15 -8.40 -4.38
CA GLY A 168 6.53 -8.85 -4.24
C GLY A 168 6.90 -9.27 -2.82
N GLY A 169 6.33 -8.61 -1.79
CA GLY A 169 6.60 -8.95 -0.39
C GLY A 169 6.33 -10.43 -0.07
N ASN A 170 5.19 -10.97 -0.50
CA ASN A 170 4.85 -12.38 -0.26
C ASN A 170 5.65 -13.35 -1.13
N ASP A 171 6.11 -12.94 -2.32
CA ASP A 171 7.02 -13.74 -3.15
C ASP A 171 8.35 -13.95 -2.42
N TYR A 172 8.89 -12.88 -1.82
CA TYR A 172 10.09 -12.96 -0.97
C TYR A 172 9.83 -13.74 0.31
N ASN A 173 8.71 -13.53 1.00
CA ASN A 173 8.36 -14.31 2.19
C ASN A 173 8.35 -15.82 1.90
N ALA A 174 7.77 -16.23 0.77
CA ALA A 174 7.72 -17.65 0.39
C ALA A 174 9.13 -18.25 0.23
N MET A 175 10.04 -17.52 -0.42
CA MET A 175 11.43 -17.95 -0.59
C MET A 175 12.19 -17.96 0.74
N LEU A 176 12.13 -16.86 1.49
CA LEU A 176 12.90 -16.68 2.73
C LEU A 176 12.45 -17.66 3.83
N PHE A 177 11.14 -17.84 4.02
CA PHE A 177 10.60 -18.85 4.93
C PHE A 177 10.73 -20.28 4.38
N GLY A 178 11.10 -20.40 3.10
CA GLY A 178 11.50 -21.64 2.42
C GLY A 178 13.00 -21.93 2.47
N ASN A 179 13.74 -21.30 3.38
CA ASN A 179 15.20 -21.46 3.56
C ASN A 179 16.09 -20.87 2.45
N TYR A 180 15.54 -20.04 1.56
CA TYR A 180 16.39 -19.19 0.71
C TYR A 180 16.98 -18.07 1.55
N ASN A 181 18.21 -17.66 1.26
CA ASN A 181 18.76 -16.41 1.78
C ASN A 181 18.37 -15.21 0.90
N ALA A 182 18.64 -14.00 1.38
CA ALA A 182 18.30 -12.76 0.67
C ALA A 182 18.94 -12.67 -0.73
N ASP A 183 20.18 -13.14 -0.89
CA ASP A 183 20.88 -13.10 -2.18
C ASP A 183 20.23 -14.05 -3.20
N GLN A 184 19.86 -15.26 -2.77
CA GLN A 184 19.13 -16.23 -3.58
C GLN A 184 17.75 -15.69 -3.98
N ALA A 185 16.99 -15.12 -3.04
CA ALA A 185 15.69 -14.52 -3.32
C ALA A 185 15.82 -13.32 -4.29
N SER A 186 16.89 -12.54 -4.16
CA SER A 186 17.19 -11.38 -5.01
C SER A 186 17.30 -11.75 -6.50
N THR A 187 17.74 -12.96 -6.83
CA THR A 187 17.86 -13.43 -8.23
C THR A 187 16.53 -13.46 -8.98
N TYR A 188 15.39 -13.55 -8.28
CA TYR A 188 14.05 -13.57 -8.87
C TYR A 188 13.41 -12.18 -8.97
N THR A 189 14.04 -11.15 -8.40
CA THR A 189 13.54 -9.76 -8.44
C THR A 189 13.20 -9.28 -9.85
N PRO A 190 14.03 -9.52 -10.90
CA PRO A 190 13.71 -9.08 -12.25
C PRO A 190 12.40 -9.68 -12.77
N GLN A 191 12.15 -10.96 -12.49
CA GLN A 191 10.92 -11.64 -12.93
C GLN A 191 9.69 -11.13 -12.17
N ILE A 192 9.79 -10.95 -10.85
CA ILE A 192 8.72 -10.41 -10.00
C ILE A 192 8.34 -8.99 -10.48
N VAL A 193 9.33 -8.12 -10.62
CA VAL A 193 9.12 -6.72 -11.03
C VAL A 193 8.58 -6.63 -12.47
N SER A 194 9.06 -7.48 -13.38
CA SER A 194 8.50 -7.57 -14.75
C SER A 194 7.02 -7.98 -14.74
N THR A 195 6.63 -8.93 -13.88
CA THR A 195 5.23 -9.33 -13.73
C THR A 195 4.34 -8.19 -13.23
N ILE A 196 4.83 -7.36 -12.30
CA ILE A 196 4.13 -6.14 -11.83
C ILE A 196 3.98 -5.15 -12.99
N ALA A 197 5.06 -4.87 -13.74
CA ALA A 197 5.03 -3.97 -14.89
C ALA A 197 4.02 -4.44 -15.97
N ASN A 198 4.01 -5.73 -16.29
CA ASN A 198 3.04 -6.32 -17.22
C ASN A 198 1.60 -6.19 -16.72
N GLY A 199 1.39 -6.26 -15.40
CA GLY A 199 0.09 -6.01 -14.77
C GLY A 199 -0.39 -4.57 -14.99
N VAL A 200 0.50 -3.58 -14.84
CA VAL A 200 0.21 -2.17 -15.15
C VAL A 200 -0.17 -2.00 -16.62
N GLU A 201 0.56 -2.63 -17.56
CA GLU A 201 0.22 -2.57 -18.98
C GLU A 201 -1.17 -3.14 -19.29
N LYS A 202 -1.56 -4.23 -18.62
CA LYS A 202 -2.91 -4.81 -18.75
C LYS A 202 -3.99 -3.84 -18.27
N LEU A 203 -3.78 -3.13 -17.16
CA LEU A 203 -4.71 -2.10 -16.70
C LEU A 203 -4.83 -0.94 -17.70
N ILE A 204 -3.71 -0.50 -18.29
CA ILE A 204 -3.71 0.54 -19.33
C ILE A 204 -4.50 0.05 -20.55
N ALA A 205 -4.32 -1.20 -20.98
CA ALA A 205 -5.08 -1.79 -22.08
C ALA A 205 -6.60 -1.83 -21.81
N MET A 206 -7.01 -2.01 -20.55
CA MET A 206 -8.41 -1.91 -20.11
C MET A 206 -8.94 -0.47 -20.12
N GLY A 207 -8.08 0.54 -20.15
CA GLY A 207 -8.44 1.96 -20.19
C GLY A 207 -8.07 2.74 -18.93
N ALA A 208 -7.36 2.14 -17.96
CA ALA A 208 -6.86 2.86 -16.80
C ALA A 208 -5.87 3.96 -17.22
N LYS A 209 -6.01 5.15 -16.63
CA LYS A 209 -5.12 6.29 -16.88
C LYS A 209 -4.35 6.73 -15.65
N ASP A 210 -4.94 6.69 -14.47
CA ASP A 210 -4.26 7.02 -13.21
C ASP A 210 -3.96 5.74 -12.45
N ILE A 211 -2.67 5.37 -12.37
CA ILE A 211 -2.23 4.12 -11.75
C ILE A 211 -1.13 4.42 -10.74
N VAL A 212 -1.38 4.13 -9.47
CA VAL A 212 -0.39 4.16 -8.38
C VAL A 212 0.20 2.77 -8.22
N VAL A 213 1.52 2.68 -8.17
CA VAL A 213 2.28 1.43 -8.02
C VAL A 213 3.18 1.55 -6.80
N PRO A 214 2.79 0.98 -5.64
CA PRO A 214 3.61 1.01 -4.44
C PRO A 214 4.83 0.10 -4.54
N GLY A 215 5.96 0.54 -3.96
CA GLY A 215 7.12 -0.32 -3.72
C GLY A 215 6.96 -1.18 -2.46
N VAL A 216 7.83 -2.17 -2.31
CA VAL A 216 7.92 -3.04 -1.13
C VAL A 216 8.43 -2.28 0.10
N LEU A 217 7.94 -2.67 1.28
CA LEU A 217 8.28 -2.08 2.58
C LEU A 217 9.73 -2.44 3.02
N PRO A 218 10.32 -1.78 4.04
CA PRO A 218 11.60 -2.18 4.61
C PRO A 218 11.45 -3.45 5.46
N ILE A 219 11.40 -4.61 4.82
CA ILE A 219 11.07 -5.89 5.47
C ILE A 219 12.10 -6.28 6.55
N GLY A 220 13.35 -5.80 6.47
CA GLY A 220 14.36 -5.99 7.51
C GLY A 220 14.04 -5.29 8.83
N CYS A 221 13.10 -4.33 8.82
CA CYS A 221 12.59 -3.69 10.03
C CYS A 221 11.38 -4.41 10.63
N PHE A 222 10.85 -5.46 9.98
CA PHE A 222 9.63 -6.11 10.45
C PHE A 222 9.90 -6.95 11.70
N PRO A 223 9.03 -6.91 12.73
CA PRO A 223 9.22 -7.71 13.94
C PRO A 223 9.42 -9.21 13.67
N ILE A 224 8.74 -9.75 12.66
CA ILE A 224 8.87 -11.17 12.33
C ILE A 224 10.23 -11.52 11.73
N TYR A 225 10.80 -10.64 10.90
CA TYR A 225 12.15 -10.81 10.35
C TYR A 225 13.21 -10.69 11.45
N LEU A 226 13.07 -9.71 12.34
CA LEU A 226 13.96 -9.54 13.49
C LEU A 226 13.91 -10.75 14.44
N THR A 227 12.75 -11.39 14.57
CA THR A 227 12.56 -12.58 15.42
C THR A 227 13.15 -13.84 14.81
N ILE A 228 12.92 -14.08 13.52
CA ILE A 228 13.33 -15.32 12.84
C ILE A 228 14.81 -15.28 12.43
N TYR A 229 15.28 -14.12 11.94
CA TYR A 229 16.61 -13.97 11.35
C TYR A 229 17.54 -13.09 12.19
N GLY A 230 17.16 -12.80 13.44
CA GLY A 230 18.01 -12.04 14.34
C GLY A 230 19.34 -12.75 14.62
N THR A 231 20.42 -11.99 14.68
CA THR A 231 21.78 -12.51 14.93
C THR A 231 22.43 -11.79 16.12
N SER A 232 23.49 -12.37 16.68
CA SER A 232 24.30 -11.70 17.70
C SER A 232 25.32 -10.71 17.10
N ASN A 233 25.44 -10.66 15.76
CA ASN A 233 26.40 -9.81 15.08
C ASN A 233 25.78 -8.43 14.83
N SER A 234 26.21 -7.43 15.62
CA SER A 234 25.78 -6.03 15.44
C SER A 234 26.00 -5.51 14.01
N GLY A 235 26.98 -6.05 13.27
CA GLY A 235 27.26 -5.69 11.89
C GLY A 235 26.18 -6.09 10.89
N ASP A 236 25.21 -6.94 11.25
CA ASP A 236 24.09 -7.33 10.37
C ASP A 236 22.95 -6.30 10.37
N TYR A 237 22.97 -5.37 11.32
CA TYR A 237 21.94 -4.38 11.53
C TYR A 237 22.37 -2.98 11.06
N ASP A 238 21.40 -2.14 10.72
CA ASP A 238 21.60 -0.71 10.52
C ASP A 238 21.51 0.06 11.86
N SER A 239 21.65 1.38 11.82
CA SER A 239 21.61 2.22 13.03
C SER A 239 20.24 2.28 13.71
N LEU A 240 19.18 1.79 13.08
CA LEU A 240 17.82 1.69 13.62
C LEU A 240 17.49 0.27 14.12
N GLY A 241 18.44 -0.67 14.02
CA GLY A 241 18.23 -2.06 14.42
C GLY A 241 17.49 -2.90 13.38
N CYS A 242 17.38 -2.44 12.14
CA CYS A 242 16.82 -3.24 11.05
C CYS A 242 17.88 -4.12 10.40
N LEU A 243 17.52 -5.32 9.94
CA LEU A 243 18.44 -6.24 9.27
C LEU A 243 18.76 -5.74 7.85
N LYS A 244 20.04 -5.42 7.59
CA LYS A 244 20.47 -4.78 6.33
C LYS A 244 20.18 -5.62 5.10
N LYS A 245 20.55 -6.90 5.11
CA LYS A 245 20.40 -7.79 3.93
C LYS A 245 18.97 -7.86 3.40
N PHE A 246 17.98 -7.80 4.29
CA PHE A 246 16.57 -7.85 3.89
C PHE A 246 16.06 -6.48 3.41
N ASN A 247 16.54 -5.39 4.01
CA ASN A 247 16.28 -4.03 3.49
C ASN A 247 16.98 -3.79 2.13
N ASP A 248 18.14 -4.39 1.90
CA ASP A 248 18.85 -4.36 0.62
C ASP A 248 18.04 -5.09 -0.47
N LEU A 249 17.41 -6.23 -0.13
CA LEU A 249 16.48 -6.92 -1.03
C LEU A 249 15.29 -6.03 -1.40
N SER A 250 14.65 -5.38 -0.42
CA SER A 250 13.58 -4.41 -0.67
C SER A 250 14.03 -3.24 -1.53
N THR A 251 15.22 -2.71 -1.27
CA THR A 251 15.79 -1.58 -2.03
C THR A 251 16.09 -1.99 -3.46
N ASN A 252 16.64 -3.19 -3.69
CA ASN A 252 16.88 -3.73 -5.02
C ASN A 252 15.56 -3.86 -5.82
N HIS A 253 14.51 -4.42 -5.21
CA HIS A 253 13.18 -4.48 -5.81
C HIS A 253 12.68 -3.09 -6.21
N ASN A 254 12.70 -2.14 -5.27
CA ASN A 254 12.16 -0.80 -5.49
C ASN A 254 12.92 -0.02 -6.56
N ASN A 255 14.23 -0.21 -6.66
CA ASN A 255 15.05 0.40 -7.72
C ASN A 255 14.67 -0.16 -9.10
N GLN A 256 14.52 -1.49 -9.22
CA GLN A 256 14.11 -2.12 -10.47
C GLN A 256 12.67 -1.73 -10.85
N LEU A 257 11.76 -1.66 -9.87
CA LEU A 257 10.37 -1.27 -10.08
C LEU A 257 10.27 0.19 -10.56
N GLN A 258 11.01 1.12 -9.96
CA GLN A 258 11.07 2.50 -10.43
C GLN A 258 11.64 2.63 -11.85
N SER A 259 12.61 1.80 -12.22
CA SER A 259 13.13 1.74 -13.60
C SER A 259 12.06 1.25 -14.60
N GLN A 260 11.31 0.20 -14.25
CA GLN A 260 10.18 -0.27 -15.07
C GLN A 260 9.07 0.78 -15.16
N ILE A 261 8.70 1.43 -14.05
CA ILE A 261 7.71 2.52 -14.04
C ILE A 261 8.15 3.67 -14.95
N SER A 262 9.43 4.07 -14.88
CA SER A 262 9.99 5.11 -15.75
C SER A 262 9.88 4.73 -17.24
N SER A 263 10.14 3.46 -17.56
CA SER A 263 9.99 2.93 -18.91
C SER A 263 8.53 2.92 -19.37
N LEU A 264 7.59 2.55 -18.50
CA LEU A 264 6.15 2.58 -18.77
C LEU A 264 5.63 4.02 -18.95
N GLN A 265 6.09 4.98 -18.14
CA GLN A 265 5.80 6.41 -18.31
C GLN A 265 6.35 6.97 -19.62
N ALA A 266 7.47 6.43 -20.11
CA ALA A 266 8.00 6.76 -21.44
C ALA A 266 7.08 6.21 -22.55
N LYS A 267 6.62 4.97 -22.41
CA LYS A 267 5.81 4.25 -23.39
C LYS A 267 4.35 4.74 -23.46
N TYR A 268 3.72 5.03 -22.32
CA TYR A 268 2.29 5.32 -22.22
C TYR A 268 2.01 6.77 -21.80
N LYS A 269 2.22 7.72 -22.71
CA LYS A 269 2.02 9.16 -22.46
C LYS A 269 0.59 9.55 -22.10
N SER A 270 -0.39 8.72 -22.43
CA SER A 270 -1.81 8.91 -22.11
C SER A 270 -2.18 8.45 -20.68
N ALA A 271 -1.26 7.79 -19.97
CA ALA A 271 -1.45 7.33 -18.60
C ALA A 271 -0.46 8.02 -17.64
N ARG A 272 -0.95 8.42 -16.47
CA ARG A 272 -0.16 8.88 -15.34
C ARG A 272 0.07 7.70 -14.40
N ILE A 273 1.25 7.12 -14.52
CA ILE A 273 1.74 6.03 -13.68
C ILE A 273 2.59 6.65 -12.56
N MET A 274 2.30 6.34 -11.30
CA MET A 274 2.88 7.00 -10.13
C MET A 274 3.50 5.97 -9.19
N TYR A 275 4.80 6.08 -8.93
CA TYR A 275 5.42 5.28 -7.88
C TYR A 275 5.01 5.80 -6.48
N ALA A 276 4.61 4.89 -5.59
CA ALA A 276 4.36 5.22 -4.19
C ALA A 276 5.47 4.62 -3.32
N ASP A 277 6.27 5.50 -2.72
CA ASP A 277 7.41 5.12 -1.87
C ASP A 277 6.96 4.71 -0.46
N PHE A 278 6.40 3.50 -0.35
CA PHE A 278 6.03 2.91 0.94
C PHE A 278 7.27 2.64 1.80
N TYR A 279 8.41 2.31 1.18
CA TYR A 279 9.64 2.02 1.89
C TYR A 279 10.05 3.19 2.78
N SER A 280 10.24 4.36 2.19
CA SER A 280 10.70 5.55 2.91
C SER A 280 9.69 6.02 3.94
N ALA A 281 8.39 5.90 3.63
CA ALA A 281 7.33 6.28 4.57
C ALA A 281 7.38 5.43 5.85
N VAL A 282 7.55 4.11 5.73
CA VAL A 282 7.62 3.20 6.87
C VAL A 282 8.97 3.33 7.60
N TYR A 283 10.06 3.48 6.86
CA TYR A 283 11.38 3.68 7.46
C TYR A 283 11.46 4.99 8.27
N ASP A 284 10.78 6.06 7.82
CA ASP A 284 10.68 7.30 8.61
C ASP A 284 9.84 7.13 9.87
N MET A 285 8.82 6.26 9.87
CA MET A 285 8.06 5.92 11.08
C MET A 285 8.93 5.19 12.11
N VAL A 286 9.77 4.26 11.66
CA VAL A 286 10.74 3.55 12.53
C VAL A 286 11.76 4.54 13.10
N LYS A 287 12.26 5.46 12.26
CA LYS A 287 13.23 6.47 12.66
C LYS A 287 12.67 7.52 13.61
N ASN A 288 11.44 7.98 13.37
CA ASN A 288 10.84 9.13 14.03
C ASN A 288 9.47 8.81 14.65
N PRO A 289 9.36 7.78 15.52
CA PRO A 289 8.08 7.26 15.97
C PRO A 289 7.20 8.32 16.64
N GLY A 290 7.80 9.19 17.45
CA GLY A 290 7.10 10.28 18.14
C GLY A 290 6.41 11.30 17.21
N SER A 291 6.80 11.38 15.93
CA SER A 291 6.13 12.24 14.93
C SER A 291 4.82 11.64 14.42
N TYR A 292 4.61 10.34 14.62
CA TYR A 292 3.46 9.58 14.12
C TYR A 292 2.48 9.17 15.24
N GLY A 293 2.81 9.49 16.50
CA GLY A 293 2.03 9.15 17.69
C GLY A 293 2.92 8.64 18.81
N GLN A 294 2.37 8.43 20.00
CA GLN A 294 3.09 7.69 21.03
C GLN A 294 2.99 6.20 20.68
N LEU A 295 4.06 5.62 20.14
CA LEU A 295 4.22 4.18 20.17
C LEU A 295 4.40 3.79 21.64
N SER A 296 3.42 3.13 22.23
CA SER A 296 3.62 2.51 23.54
C SER A 296 4.84 1.58 23.44
N ASN A 297 5.75 1.67 24.41
CA ASN A 297 7.06 0.97 24.47
C ASN A 297 7.03 -0.55 24.23
N SER A 298 5.88 -1.17 24.05
CA SER A 298 5.65 -2.57 23.70
C SER A 298 5.65 -2.89 22.19
N ALA A 299 5.52 -1.90 21.30
CA ALA A 299 5.45 -2.13 19.85
C ALA A 299 6.81 -2.16 19.12
N LEU A 300 7.88 -1.70 19.78
CA LEU A 300 9.23 -1.62 19.19
C LEU A 300 10.34 -2.22 20.07
N HIS A 301 10.00 -3.04 21.07
CA HIS A 301 11.03 -3.61 21.94
C HIS A 301 11.42 -5.03 21.51
N PRO A 302 12.52 -5.23 20.75
CA PRO A 302 13.30 -6.45 20.88
C PRO A 302 14.10 -6.29 22.17
N SER A 303 13.53 -6.71 23.31
CA SER A 303 14.28 -6.74 24.57
C SER A 303 15.40 -7.76 24.47
N ILE A 304 16.56 -7.30 24.03
CA ILE A 304 17.86 -7.87 24.39
C ILE A 304 18.00 -7.67 25.90
N HIS A 305 17.35 -8.53 26.68
CA HIS A 305 17.78 -8.92 28.01
C HIS A 305 17.15 -10.27 28.32
N ALA A 306 18.02 -11.28 28.33
CA ALA A 306 17.73 -12.62 28.81
C ALA A 306 17.10 -12.55 30.22
N ARG A 307 15.80 -12.83 30.33
CA ARG A 307 15.22 -13.41 31.55
C ARG A 307 14.30 -14.55 31.18
N ARG A 308 14.56 -15.67 31.87
CA ARG A 308 13.98 -16.99 31.68
C ARG A 308 12.46 -16.97 31.85
N GLY A 309 11.78 -17.73 30.99
CA GLY A 309 10.48 -18.34 31.30
C GLY A 309 9.24 -17.60 30.82
N TRP A 310 9.03 -17.46 29.51
CA TRP A 310 7.72 -17.22 28.91
C TRP A 310 7.45 -18.21 27.77
N PRO A 311 6.22 -18.72 27.60
CA PRO A 311 5.92 -19.78 26.66
C PRO A 311 6.04 -19.30 25.21
N ARG A 312 6.51 -20.19 24.33
CA ARG A 312 6.69 -19.97 22.90
C ARG A 312 5.41 -19.38 22.28
N PRO A 313 5.49 -18.30 21.46
CA PRO A 313 4.32 -17.84 20.72
C PRO A 313 3.90 -18.91 19.70
N SER A 314 2.61 -19.21 19.66
CA SER A 314 1.99 -20.01 18.61
C SER A 314 2.24 -19.40 17.23
N GLN A 315 2.41 -20.24 16.21
CA GLN A 315 2.77 -19.96 14.82
C GLN A 315 1.85 -18.98 14.04
N SER A 316 0.95 -18.26 14.71
CA SER A 316 -0.14 -17.47 14.15
C SER A 316 0.12 -15.94 14.07
N CYS A 317 1.30 -15.47 14.50
CA CYS A 317 1.66 -14.04 14.54
C CYS A 317 2.56 -13.55 13.39
N LEU A 318 2.61 -14.28 12.27
CA LEU A 318 3.62 -14.11 11.20
C LEU A 318 3.48 -12.84 10.34
N PHE A 319 2.41 -12.05 10.48
CA PHE A 319 2.13 -10.90 9.62
C PHE A 319 1.66 -9.69 10.45
N ASN A 320 2.54 -9.11 11.27
CA ASN A 320 2.16 -7.93 12.06
C ASN A 320 2.81 -6.66 11.52
N ALA A 321 2.07 -5.96 10.65
CA ALA A 321 2.14 -4.51 10.48
C ALA A 321 1.08 -3.80 11.36
N SER A 322 0.41 -4.52 12.27
CA SER A 322 -0.84 -4.13 12.95
C SER A 322 -0.64 -3.58 14.37
N SER A 323 0.51 -2.99 14.72
CA SER A 323 0.69 -2.34 16.03
C SER A 323 1.18 -0.91 15.94
N CYS A 324 0.36 -0.06 15.32
CA CYS A 324 0.39 1.38 15.56
C CYS A 324 -1.00 1.85 15.99
N PRO A 325 -1.29 1.96 17.30
CA PRO A 325 -2.48 2.66 17.76
C PRO A 325 -2.30 4.15 17.42
N VAL A 326 -2.90 4.62 16.32
CA VAL A 326 -2.97 6.06 16.03
C VAL A 326 -4.08 6.67 16.86
N THR A 327 -3.86 6.81 18.17
CA THR A 327 -4.68 7.69 19.01
C THR A 327 -4.20 9.13 18.81
N SER A 328 -4.69 9.80 17.77
CA SER A 328 -4.95 11.25 17.72
C SER A 328 -5.05 11.75 16.28
N THR A 329 -6.26 12.10 15.87
CA THR A 329 -6.60 12.79 14.60
C THR A 329 -6.05 14.23 14.51
N ARG A 330 -5.19 14.68 15.44
CA ARG A 330 -4.75 16.08 15.55
C ARG A 330 -3.42 16.38 14.83
N ALA A 331 -2.62 15.37 14.49
CA ALA A 331 -1.26 15.58 13.95
C ALA A 331 -1.21 15.90 12.44
N LEU A 332 -2.18 15.45 11.63
CA LEU A 332 -2.18 15.69 10.17
C LEU A 332 -2.47 17.15 9.77
N ARG A 333 -2.99 17.99 10.67
CA ARG A 333 -3.33 19.40 10.36
C ARG A 333 -2.13 20.36 10.37
N LYS A 334 -0.96 19.98 10.90
CA LYS A 334 0.15 20.93 11.15
C LYS A 334 1.25 21.00 10.09
N ARG A 335 1.24 20.21 9.01
CA ARG A 335 2.36 20.18 8.04
C ARG A 335 2.01 20.41 6.56
N VAL A 336 0.91 21.11 6.25
CA VAL A 336 0.65 21.60 4.87
C VAL A 336 1.15 23.04 4.64
N GLY A 337 1.68 23.71 5.67
CA GLY A 337 2.13 25.11 5.56
C GLY A 337 3.62 25.30 5.78
N ARG A 338 4.48 24.85 4.85
CA ARG A 338 5.83 25.43 4.61
C ARG A 338 6.55 24.67 3.48
N VAL A 339 6.32 25.11 2.25
CA VAL A 339 7.28 24.90 1.15
C VAL A 339 7.69 26.30 0.70
N ARG A 340 8.89 26.75 1.12
CA ARG A 340 9.54 27.94 0.57
C ARG A 340 10.09 27.57 -0.81
N ARG A 341 9.65 28.27 -1.86
CA ARG A 341 10.20 28.16 -3.22
C ARG A 341 11.58 28.83 -3.31
N PRO A 342 12.52 28.32 -4.13
CA PRO A 342 13.73 29.05 -4.50
C PRO A 342 13.41 30.05 -5.63
N VAL A 343 13.82 31.30 -5.46
CA VAL A 343 13.72 32.35 -6.49
C VAL A 343 14.89 32.20 -7.46
N ARG A 344 14.59 31.93 -8.74
CA ARG A 344 15.52 32.11 -9.85
C ARG A 344 15.59 33.61 -10.19
N LYS A 345 16.79 34.19 -10.16
CA LYS A 345 17.11 35.43 -10.90
C LYS A 345 17.43 35.05 -12.34
N MET A 346 16.74 35.66 -13.29
CA MET A 346 17.25 35.87 -14.65
C MET A 346 16.86 37.27 -15.11
N GLU A 347 17.83 37.94 -15.69
CA GLU A 347 17.86 39.30 -16.22
C GLU A 347 16.96 39.52 -17.44
N GLN A 348 16.59 40.79 -17.65
CA GLN A 348 16.50 41.57 -18.90
C GLN A 348 15.91 42.93 -18.48
N GLY A 349 16.34 44.14 -18.82
CA GLY A 349 17.22 44.70 -19.86
C GLY A 349 16.61 46.07 -20.27
N ARG A 350 17.45 47.06 -20.63
CA ARG A 350 17.16 48.44 -21.13
C ARG A 350 17.13 49.58 -20.10
N ALA A 351 18.25 50.30 -19.99
CA ALA A 351 18.49 51.58 -20.68
C ALA A 351 20.00 51.72 -20.92
#